data_AF-A0A6Y5FV65-F1
#
_entry.id   AF-A0A6Y5FV65-F1
#
_cell.length_a   1.000
_cell.length_b   1.000
_cell.length_c   1.000
_cell.angle_alpha   90.00
_cell.angle_beta   90.00
_cell.angle_gamma   90.00
#
_symmetry.space_group_name_H-M   'P 1'
#
loop_
_entity.id
_entity.type
_entity.pdbx_description
1 polymer ?
#
loop_
_entity_poly.entity_id
_entity_poly.type
_entity_poly.pdbx_seq_one_letter_code
_entity_poly.pdbx_strand_id
1 'polypeptide(L)' 'MNSADLSKILEEHKVWITSMRESGSRANLCGANLYGANLYGANLRGANLCDADLYGANLRDA' A
#
# COMPACT_ATOMS: atom_id res chain seq x y z
N MET A 1 2.51 11.85 2.89
CA MET A 1 2.49 10.71 3.83
C MET A 1 3.94 10.44 4.23
N ASN A 2 4.23 10.14 5.50
CA ASN A 2 5.60 9.77 5.88
C ASN A 2 5.84 8.27 5.60
N SER A 3 7.10 7.83 5.63
CA SER A 3 7.46 6.42 5.34
C SER A 3 6.93 5.44 6.40
N ALA A 4 6.73 5.90 7.64
CA ALA A 4 6.23 5.06 8.74
C ALA A 4 4.73 4.76 8.57
N ASP A 5 3.93 5.77 8.20
CA ASP A 5 2.50 5.65 7.92
C ASP A 5 2.27 4.69 6.75
N LEU A 6 3.05 4.84 5.68
CA LEU A 6 2.97 3.96 4.51
C LEU A 6 3.28 2.50 4.91
N SER A 7 4.36 2.28 5.63
CA SER A 7 4.75 0.94 6.11
C SER A 7 3.65 0.31 6.95
N LYS A 8 3.04 1.08 7.86
CA LYS A 8 1.93 0.61 8.71
C LYS A 8 0.72 0.19 7.89
N ILE A 9 0.32 1.00 6.90
CA ILE A 9 -0.80 0.68 6.01
C ILE A 9 -0.53 -0.62 5.23
N LEU A 10 0.70 -0.80 4.75
CA LEU A 10 1.09 -2.02 4.02
C LEU A 10 1.09 -3.26 4.91
N GLU A 11 1.56 -3.15 6.16
CA GLU A 11 1.51 -4.26 7.12
C GLU A 11 0.07 -4.63 7.49
N GLU A 12 -0.79 -3.64 7.76
CA GLU A 12 -2.22 -3.90 8.02
C GLU A 12 -2.91 -4.54 6.81
N HIS A 13 -2.56 -4.12 5.60
CA HIS A 13 -3.09 -4.70 4.37
C HIS A 13 -2.60 -6.12 4.12
N LYS A 14 -1.34 -6.40 4.44
CA LYS A 14 -0.78 -7.75 4.39
C LYS A 14 -1.51 -8.68 5.36
N VAL A 15 -1.79 -8.23 6.59
CA VAL A 15 -2.61 -8.98 7.54
C VAL A 15 -4.02 -9.19 6.98
N TRP A 16 -4.62 -8.17 6.35
CA TRP A 16 -5.93 -8.28 5.71
C TRP A 16 -5.99 -9.33 4.60
N ILE A 17 -4.96 -9.41 3.74
CA ILE A 17 -4.92 -10.41 2.68
C ILE A 17 -4.67 -11.81 3.24
N THR A 18 -3.72 -11.93 4.16
CA THR A 18 -3.31 -13.22 4.73
C THR A 18 -4.34 -13.83 5.68
N SER A 19 -5.14 -13.00 6.34
CA SER A 19 -6.25 -13.42 7.20
C SER A 19 -7.54 -13.73 6.44
N MET A 20 -7.50 -13.77 5.10
CA MET A 20 -8.69 -13.98 4.27
C MET A 20 -9.77 -12.89 4.48
N ARG A 21 -9.35 -11.64 4.73
CA ARG A 21 -10.22 -10.48 5.02
C ARG A 21 -10.90 -10.52 6.39
N GLU A 22 -10.46 -11.39 7.30
CA GLU A 22 -11.01 -11.51 8.66
C GLU A 22 -10.38 -10.51 9.64
N SER A 23 -9.12 -10.09 9.42
CA SER A 23 -8.38 -9.22 10.33
C SER A 23 -7.40 -8.30 9.58
N GLY A 24 -7.28 -7.04 10.00
CA GLY A 24 -6.48 -6.01 9.32
C GLY A 24 -7.34 -5.07 8.46
N SER A 25 -6.67 -4.12 7.81
CA SER A 25 -7.34 -3.06 7.04
C SER A 25 -6.94 -3.11 5.57
N ARG A 26 -7.91 -2.98 4.67
CA ARG A 26 -7.64 -2.76 3.24
C ARG A 26 -6.84 -1.46 3.09
N ALA A 27 -5.70 -1.50 2.39
CA ALA A 27 -4.91 -0.30 2.14
C ALA A 27 -5.73 0.75 1.38
N ASN A 28 -5.89 1.93 1.97
CA ASN A 28 -6.46 3.09 1.31
C ASN A 28 -5.37 4.14 1.11
N LEU A 29 -4.84 4.17 -0.10
CA LEU A 29 -3.80 5.08 -0.57
C LEU A 29 -4.39 6.11 -1.55
N CYS A 30 -5.71 6.34 -1.50
CA CYS A 30 -6.37 7.30 -2.37
C CYS A 30 -5.84 8.72 -2.13
N GLY A 31 -5.44 9.42 -3.20
CA GLY A 31 -4.83 10.74 -3.12
C GLY A 31 -3.45 10.76 -2.44
N ALA A 32 -2.85 9.60 -2.15
CA ALA A 32 -1.57 9.54 -1.48
C ALA A 32 -0.44 9.97 -2.43
N ASN A 33 0.41 10.86 -1.96
CA ASN A 33 1.69 11.13 -2.63
C ASN A 33 2.67 9.99 -2.30
N LEU A 34 2.87 9.11 -3.28
CA LEU A 34 3.79 7.97 -3.26
C LEU A 34 4.96 8.23 -4.25
N TYR A 35 5.24 9.49 -4.58
CA TYR A 35 6.34 9.87 -5.46
C TYR A 35 7.65 9.28 -4.95
N GLY A 36 8.31 8.48 -5.78
CA GLY A 36 9.57 7.82 -5.40
C GLY A 36 9.46 6.78 -4.27
N ALA A 37 8.24 6.38 -3.86
CA ALA A 37 8.05 5.43 -2.77
C ALA A 37 8.58 4.04 -3.15
N ASN A 38 9.24 3.37 -2.20
CA ASN A 38 9.64 1.98 -2.39
C ASN A 38 8.50 1.04 -1.97
N LEU A 39 7.79 0.50 -2.97
CA LEU A 39 6.70 -0.46 -2.80
C LEU A 39 7.12 -1.86 -3.27
N TYR A 40 8.44 -2.13 -3.31
CA TYR A 40 8.99 -3.41 -3.75
C TYR A 40 8.41 -4.58 -2.94
N GLY A 41 7.78 -5.55 -3.62
CA GLY A 41 7.18 -6.72 -2.97
C GLY A 41 5.92 -6.43 -2.13
N ALA A 42 5.39 -5.19 -2.16
CA ALA A 42 4.25 -4.81 -1.36
C ALA A 42 2.96 -5.34 -2.00
N ASN A 43 2.29 -6.29 -1.36
CA ASN A 43 1.04 -6.85 -1.90
C ASN A 43 -0.08 -5.81 -1.83
N LEU A 44 -0.32 -5.10 -2.93
CA LEU A 44 -1.35 -4.07 -3.07
C LEU A 44 -2.67 -4.64 -3.63
N ARG A 45 -2.88 -5.96 -3.54
CA ARG A 45 -4.05 -6.61 -4.15
C ARG A 45 -5.35 -6.09 -3.54
N GLY A 46 -6.06 -5.36 -4.37
CA GLY A 46 -7.30 -4.71 -3.97
C GLY A 46 -7.07 -3.46 -3.12
N ALA A 47 -5.87 -2.91 -2.96
CA ALA A 47 -5.70 -1.57 -2.36
C ALA A 47 -6.47 -0.51 -3.17
N ASN A 48 -6.92 0.57 -2.51
CA ASN A 48 -7.44 1.74 -3.21
C ASN A 48 -6.30 2.71 -3.52
N LEU A 49 -5.97 2.87 -4.80
CA LEU A 49 -4.92 3.75 -5.30
C LEU A 49 -5.50 4.92 -6.14
N CYS A 50 -6.80 5.20 -6.04
CA CYS A 50 -7.44 6.27 -6.80
C CYS A 50 -6.74 7.61 -6.52
N ASP A 51 -6.37 8.36 -7.56
CA ASP A 51 -5.66 9.64 -7.45
C ASP A 51 -4.31 9.59 -6.71
N ALA A 52 -3.74 8.41 -6.50
CA ALA A 52 -2.40 8.28 -5.90
C ALA A 52 -1.31 8.70 -6.89
N ASP A 53 -0.36 9.51 -6.44
CA ASP A 53 0.83 9.86 -7.23
C ASP A 53 1.87 8.75 -7.07
N LEU A 54 1.91 7.83 -8.05
CA LEU A 54 2.87 6.72 -8.11
C LEU A 54 4.11 7.06 -8.96
N TYR A 55 4.31 8.32 -9.35
CA TYR A 55 5.42 8.67 -10.24
C TYR A 55 6.77 8.36 -9.59
N GLY A 56 7.59 7.57 -10.28
CA GLY A 56 8.89 7.12 -9.76
C GLY A 56 8.81 6.10 -8.61
N ALA A 57 7.61 5.65 -8.23
CA ALA A 57 7.48 4.60 -7.21
C ALA A 57 8.04 3.26 -7.74
N ASN A 58 8.76 2.53 -6.87
CA ASN A 58 9.25 1.20 -7.19
C ASN A 58 8.14 0.17 -6.92
N LEU A 59 7.40 -0.22 -7.95
CA LEU A 59 6.31 -1.20 -7.91
C LEU A 59 6.74 -2.61 -8.34
N ARG A 60 8.03 -2.91 -8.37
CA ARG A 60 8.50 -4.27 -8.73
C ARG A 60 7.97 -5.28 -7.69
N ASP A 61 7.37 -6.36 -8.18
CA ASP A 61 6.73 -7.41 -7.37
C ASP A 61 5.60 -6.92 -6.43
N ALA A 62 4.99 -5.76 -6.71
CA ALA A 62 3.84 -5.24 -5.97
C ALA A 62 2.48 -5.84 -6.39
#